data_AF-A0A6C0D4X9-F1
#
_entry.id   AF-A0A6C0D4X9-F1
#
_cell.length_a   1.000
_cell.length_b   1.000
_cell.length_c   1.000
_cell.angle_alpha   90.00
_cell.angle_beta   90.00
_cell.angle_gamma   90.00
#
_symmetry.space_group_name_H-M   'P 1'
#
loop_
_entity.id
_entity.type
_entity.pdbx_description
1 polymer ?
#
loop_
_entity_poly.entity_id
_entity_poly.type
_entity_poly.pdbx_seq_one_letter_code
_entity_poly.pdbx_strand_id
1 'polypeptide(L)'
;MNRIQTFVTLFFITAFIAGIYVTLNGGFSEGFEQGHGPEASSSCPNLLIQKGNVLLLYNTNAPIVDGVNPIPFFNLDEYINYVDVQRKQGKTCPVLFLQQENNAQGQDVLRMRPSPFDLQGGLQAMNPLDQMSHPVPVLDASRENKPYNENNYAGFDPQGQYVGIYTNLDQIHNSTKQNSISDNPMDPNWAGIGYTQQMIDSGKYADNNITRPVVGKSANTAFYPGLPAPTKGPIDIL
;
A
#
# COMPACT_ATOMS: atom_id res chain seq x y z
N MET A 1 -11.60 18.19 -54.63
CA MET A 1 -10.62 17.38 -53.86
C MET A 1 -9.80 16.60 -54.86
N ASN A 2 -8.48 16.77 -54.86
CA ASN A 2 -7.63 16.18 -55.89
C ASN A 2 -7.69 14.65 -55.78
N ARG A 3 -7.73 13.93 -56.91
CA ARG A 3 -7.84 12.45 -56.92
C ARG A 3 -6.84 11.78 -55.97
N ILE A 4 -5.66 12.38 -55.81
CA ILE A 4 -4.61 11.95 -54.87
C ILE A 4 -5.06 12.10 -53.41
N GLN A 5 -5.70 13.21 -53.04
CA GLN A 5 -6.22 13.43 -51.67
C GLN A 5 -7.34 12.46 -51.32
N THR A 6 -8.19 12.08 -52.28
CA THR A 6 -9.22 11.05 -52.07
C THR A 6 -8.61 9.65 -51.86
N PHE A 7 -7.51 9.30 -52.55
CA PHE A 7 -6.85 8.01 -52.32
C PHE A 7 -6.13 7.95 -50.97
N VAL A 8 -5.47 9.05 -50.56
CA VAL A 8 -4.77 9.12 -49.27
C VAL A 8 -5.77 9.03 -48.10
N THR A 9 -6.91 9.72 -48.19
CA THR A 9 -7.96 9.63 -47.15
C THR A 9 -8.58 8.23 -47.07
N LEU A 10 -8.80 7.57 -48.21
CA LEU A 10 -9.33 6.20 -48.23
C LEU A 10 -8.35 5.19 -47.61
N PHE A 11 -7.04 5.37 -47.80
CA PHE A 11 -6.00 4.55 -47.17
C PHE A 11 -5.96 4.69 -45.64
N PHE A 12 -6.09 5.91 -45.11
CA PHE A 12 -6.15 6.11 -43.66
C PHE A 12 -7.41 5.50 -43.04
N ILE A 13 -8.55 5.58 -43.74
CA ILE A 13 -9.80 4.96 -43.28
C ILE A 13 -9.68 3.43 -43.25
N THR A 14 -9.09 2.81 -44.28
CA THR A 14 -8.91 1.35 -44.29
C THR A 14 -7.91 0.88 -43.23
N ALA A 15 -6.81 1.60 -43.01
CA ALA A 15 -5.85 1.30 -41.95
C ALA A 15 -6.49 1.41 -40.55
N PHE A 16 -7.33 2.42 -40.34
CA PHE A 16 -8.06 2.61 -39.08
C PHE A 16 -9.06 1.48 -38.81
N ILE A 17 -9.82 1.06 -39.82
CA ILE A 17 -10.76 -0.07 -39.71
C ILE A 17 -10.01 -1.39 -39.46
N ALA A 18 -8.87 -1.61 -40.13
CA ALA A 18 -8.03 -2.78 -39.89
C ALA A 18 -7.46 -2.80 -38.46
N GLY A 19 -7.03 -1.64 -37.94
CA GLY A 19 -6.59 -1.50 -36.55
C GLY A 19 -7.69 -1.87 -35.54
N ILE A 20 -8.91 -1.36 -35.74
CA ILE A 20 -10.06 -1.69 -34.89
C ILE A 20 -10.37 -3.19 -34.93
N TYR A 21 -10.34 -3.80 -36.12
CA TYR A 21 -10.60 -5.24 -36.27
C TYR A 21 -9.59 -6.09 -35.47
N VAL A 22 -8.32 -5.70 -35.48
CA VAL A 22 -7.26 -6.37 -34.70
C VAL A 22 -7.45 -6.13 -33.20
N THR A 23 -7.87 -4.95 -32.75
CA THR A 23 -8.12 -4.71 -31.31
C THR A 23 -9.35 -5.46 -30.78
N LEU A 24 -10.37 -5.68 -31.61
CA LEU A 24 -11.60 -6.38 -31.19
C LEU A 24 -11.44 -7.91 -31.22
N ASN A 25 -10.65 -8.45 -32.15
CA ASN A 25 -10.45 -9.90 -32.30
C ASN A 25 -9.11 -10.41 -31.78
N GLY A 26 -8.15 -9.53 -31.55
CA GLY A 26 -6.91 -9.84 -30.85
C GLY A 26 -7.23 -9.98 -29.38
N GLY A 27 -7.33 -11.23 -28.90
CA GLY A 27 -7.46 -11.52 -27.48
C GLY A 27 -6.25 -11.01 -26.72
N PHE A 28 -6.31 -9.75 -26.28
CA PHE A 28 -5.41 -9.25 -25.25
C PHE A 28 -5.82 -9.95 -23.94
N SER A 29 -5.07 -10.99 -23.59
CA SER A 29 -5.04 -11.50 -22.22
C SER A 29 -4.41 -10.41 -21.36
N GLU A 30 -5.23 -9.57 -20.74
CA GLU A 30 -4.76 -8.62 -19.74
C GLU A 30 -4.06 -9.38 -18.61
N GLY A 31 -2.77 -9.13 -18.41
CA GLY A 31 -1.91 -9.85 -17.45
C GLY A 31 -2.23 -9.56 -15.98
N PHE A 32 -3.35 -8.89 -15.69
CA PHE A 32 -3.76 -8.51 -14.35
C PHE A 32 -5.14 -9.07 -13.94
N GLU A 33 -5.86 -9.75 -14.86
CA GLU A 33 -7.08 -10.52 -14.52
C GLU A 33 -6.79 -12.02 -14.31
N GLN A 34 -5.56 -12.38 -13.91
CA GLN A 34 -5.33 -13.71 -13.31
C GLN A 34 -5.66 -13.67 -11.82
N GLY A 35 -6.96 -13.75 -11.53
CA GLY A 35 -7.42 -13.91 -10.16
C GLY A 35 -8.93 -14.11 -10.13
N HIS A 36 -9.36 -15.36 -10.29
CA HIS A 36 -10.74 -15.87 -10.30
C HIS A 36 -11.37 -16.11 -11.68
N GLY A 37 -10.67 -16.87 -12.53
CA GLY A 37 -11.40 -17.74 -13.46
C GLY A 37 -12.07 -18.86 -12.64
N PRO A 38 -13.40 -19.05 -12.69
CA PRO A 38 -14.09 -20.12 -11.96
C PRO A 38 -13.90 -21.50 -12.62
N GLU A 39 -12.78 -21.75 -13.31
CA GLU A 39 -12.54 -23.00 -14.04
C GLU A 39 -11.07 -23.46 -14.05
N ALA A 40 -10.26 -23.12 -13.04
CA ALA A 40 -8.99 -23.81 -12.81
C ALA A 40 -9.21 -25.11 -12.00
N SER A 41 -10.02 -26.03 -12.55
CA SER A 41 -10.27 -27.40 -12.09
C SER A 41 -10.75 -27.55 -10.63
N SER A 42 -11.90 -28.20 -10.44
CA SER A 42 -12.39 -28.71 -9.15
C SER A 42 -11.40 -29.63 -8.39
N SER A 43 -10.22 -29.89 -8.94
CA SER A 43 -9.22 -30.84 -8.46
C SER A 43 -7.91 -30.20 -7.96
N CYS A 44 -7.67 -28.90 -8.09
CA CYS A 44 -6.44 -28.26 -7.58
C CYS A 44 -6.50 -28.16 -6.04
N PRO A 45 -5.50 -28.67 -5.30
CA PRO A 45 -5.39 -28.43 -3.86
C PRO A 45 -5.04 -26.97 -3.59
N ASN A 46 -5.55 -26.43 -2.48
CA ASN A 46 -5.46 -25.00 -2.18
C ASN A 46 -5.01 -24.67 -0.75
N LEU A 47 -4.94 -25.66 0.15
CA LEU A 47 -4.60 -25.42 1.56
C LEU A 47 -3.62 -26.48 2.07
N LEU A 48 -2.45 -26.07 2.54
CA LEU A 48 -1.44 -26.92 3.17
C LEU A 48 -1.37 -26.59 4.67
N ILE A 49 -1.66 -27.56 5.52
CA ILE A 49 -1.60 -27.39 6.97
C ILE A 49 -0.47 -28.24 7.55
N GLN A 50 0.45 -27.61 8.29
CA GLN A 50 1.44 -28.31 9.10
C GLN A 50 0.89 -28.55 10.50
N LYS A 51 0.68 -29.81 10.84
CA LYS A 51 0.29 -30.26 12.19
C LYS A 51 1.42 -31.09 12.79
N GLY A 52 2.15 -30.50 13.72
CA GLY A 52 3.36 -31.12 14.27
C GLY A 52 4.40 -31.38 13.17
N ASN A 53 4.75 -32.64 12.95
CA ASN A 53 5.74 -33.05 11.94
C ASN A 53 5.13 -33.51 10.60
N VAL A 54 3.81 -33.37 10.44
CA VAL A 54 3.08 -33.84 9.24
C VAL A 54 2.48 -32.67 8.50
N LEU A 55 2.59 -32.71 7.18
CA LEU A 55 2.01 -31.75 6.24
C LEU A 55 0.76 -32.37 5.61
N LEU A 56 -0.37 -31.67 5.66
CA LEU A 56 -1.65 -32.14 5.14
C LEU A 56 -2.12 -31.19 4.04
N LEU A 57 -2.21 -31.70 2.81
CA LEU A 57 -2.65 -30.93 1.66
C LEU A 57 -4.13 -31.19 1.38
N TYR A 58 -4.92 -30.15 1.56
CA TYR A 58 -6.36 -30.13 1.39
C TYR A 58 -6.74 -29.49 0.05
N ASN A 59 -7.84 -30.01 -0.51
CA ASN A 59 -8.64 -29.31 -1.50
C ASN A 59 -9.98 -28.95 -0.84
N THR A 60 -10.21 -27.68 -0.52
CA THR A 60 -11.46 -27.24 0.12
C THR A 60 -12.68 -27.35 -0.79
N ASN A 61 -12.49 -27.52 -2.10
CA ASN A 61 -13.57 -27.69 -3.06
C ASN A 61 -14.00 -29.17 -3.19
N ALA A 62 -13.25 -30.10 -2.58
CA ALA A 62 -13.54 -31.52 -2.57
C ALA A 62 -13.94 -31.98 -1.14
N PRO A 63 -14.81 -33.00 -1.01
CA PRO A 63 -15.13 -33.56 0.30
C PRO A 63 -13.90 -34.21 0.94
N ILE A 64 -13.87 -34.24 2.27
CA ILE A 64 -12.83 -34.93 3.04
C ILE A 64 -13.15 -36.42 3.01
N VAL A 65 -12.24 -37.21 2.45
CA VAL A 65 -12.36 -38.67 2.32
C VAL A 65 -10.99 -39.28 2.63
N ASP A 66 -10.97 -40.27 3.51
CA ASP A 66 -9.75 -40.93 3.95
C ASP A 66 -8.95 -41.48 2.76
N GLY A 67 -7.67 -41.12 2.70
CA GLY A 67 -6.74 -41.54 1.64
C GLY A 67 -6.86 -40.76 0.32
N VAL A 68 -7.81 -39.83 0.19
CA VAL A 68 -7.98 -39.00 -1.02
C VAL A 68 -7.79 -37.51 -0.71
N ASN A 69 -8.43 -37.00 0.34
CA ASN A 69 -8.35 -35.60 0.76
C ASN A 69 -8.55 -35.52 2.28
N PRO A 70 -7.56 -35.07 3.07
CA PRO A 70 -6.27 -34.51 2.66
C PRO A 70 -5.24 -35.55 2.23
N ILE A 71 -4.26 -35.11 1.44
CA ILE A 71 -3.07 -35.89 1.10
C ILE A 71 -2.02 -35.64 2.20
N PRO A 72 -1.62 -36.67 2.98
CA PRO A 72 -0.61 -36.51 4.02
C PRO A 72 0.80 -36.64 3.45
N PHE A 73 1.73 -35.84 3.98
CA PHE A 73 3.15 -35.89 3.73
C PHE A 73 3.91 -35.95 5.06
N PHE A 74 4.78 -36.92 5.23
CA PHE A 74 5.51 -37.14 6.50
C PHE A 74 6.81 -36.35 6.60
N ASN A 75 7.26 -35.79 5.47
CA ASN A 75 8.44 -34.97 5.38
C ASN A 75 8.24 -33.90 4.30
N LEU A 76 9.09 -32.87 4.35
CA LEU A 76 9.02 -31.75 3.41
C LEU A 76 9.42 -32.17 2.00
N ASP A 77 10.36 -33.12 1.87
CA ASP A 77 10.85 -33.60 0.57
C ASP A 77 9.78 -34.32 -0.25
N GLU A 78 8.88 -35.05 0.40
CA GLU A 78 7.74 -35.73 -0.22
C GLU A 78 6.78 -34.71 -0.83
N TYR A 79 6.52 -33.61 -0.10
CA TYR A 79 5.73 -32.50 -0.59
C TYR A 79 6.42 -31.78 -1.77
N ILE A 80 7.73 -31.54 -1.69
CA ILE A 80 8.52 -30.96 -2.80
C ILE A 80 8.38 -31.83 -4.05
N ASN A 81 8.62 -33.13 -3.91
CA ASN A 81 8.53 -34.08 -5.01
C ASN A 81 7.13 -34.11 -5.63
N TYR A 82 6.09 -34.08 -4.80
CA TYR A 82 4.70 -34.00 -5.28
C TYR A 82 4.47 -32.73 -6.11
N VAL A 83 4.87 -31.56 -5.60
CA VAL A 83 4.70 -30.27 -6.30
C VAL A 83 5.51 -30.24 -7.59
N ASP A 84 6.72 -30.76 -7.60
CA ASP A 84 7.58 -30.79 -8.80
C ASP A 84 7.04 -31.73 -9.89
N VAL A 85 6.46 -32.87 -9.52
CA VAL A 85 5.75 -33.75 -10.46
C VAL A 85 4.53 -33.04 -11.05
N GLN A 86 3.75 -32.32 -10.24
CA GLN A 86 2.59 -31.56 -10.70
C GLN A 86 3.00 -30.42 -11.66
N ARG A 87 4.08 -29.71 -11.34
CA ARG A 87 4.66 -28.66 -12.20
C ARG A 87 5.15 -29.20 -13.54
N LYS A 88 5.78 -30.38 -13.56
CA LYS A 88 6.17 -31.08 -14.81
C LYS A 88 4.97 -31.45 -15.68
N GLN A 89 3.81 -31.67 -15.07
CA GLN A 89 2.54 -31.88 -15.77
C GLN A 89 1.82 -30.56 -16.15
N GLY A 90 2.45 -29.40 -15.92
CA GLY A 90 1.88 -28.09 -16.19
C GLY A 90 0.83 -27.63 -15.18
N LYS A 91 0.68 -28.29 -14.03
CA LYS A 91 -0.25 -27.91 -12.97
C LYS A 91 0.46 -27.10 -11.90
N THR A 92 0.24 -25.79 -11.91
CA THR A 92 0.76 -24.86 -10.89
C THR A 92 -0.41 -24.32 -10.07
N CYS A 93 -0.78 -25.03 -8.99
CA CYS A 93 -1.84 -24.59 -8.09
C CYS A 93 -1.26 -23.66 -7.01
N PRO A 94 -1.90 -22.51 -6.71
CA PRO A 94 -1.55 -21.69 -5.56
C PRO A 94 -2.03 -22.40 -4.27
N VAL A 95 -1.12 -22.59 -3.32
CA VAL A 95 -1.40 -23.28 -2.06
C VAL A 95 -1.16 -22.33 -0.89
N LEU A 96 -2.18 -22.12 -0.06
CA LEU A 96 -2.06 -21.36 1.18
C LEU A 96 -1.42 -22.24 2.26
N PHE A 97 -0.35 -21.77 2.90
CA PHE A 97 0.34 -22.52 3.94
C PHE A 97 -0.05 -22.02 5.35
N LEU A 98 -0.55 -22.94 6.18
CA LEU A 98 -0.88 -22.73 7.58
C LEU A 98 -0.01 -23.62 8.46
N GLN A 99 0.55 -23.04 9.53
CA GLN A 99 1.32 -23.75 10.53
C GLN A 99 0.57 -23.74 11.86
N GLN A 100 0.44 -24.90 12.50
CA GLN A 100 -0.04 -25.00 13.88
C GLN A 100 1.07 -24.59 14.85
N GLU A 101 0.80 -23.58 15.68
CA GLU A 101 1.70 -23.08 16.73
C GLU A 101 0.94 -22.92 18.05
N ASN A 102 1.64 -23.00 19.18
CA ASN A 102 1.06 -22.66 20.48
C ASN A 102 1.29 -21.18 20.78
N ASN A 103 0.23 -20.47 21.16
CA ASN A 103 0.35 -19.10 21.64
C ASN A 103 0.98 -19.07 23.06
N ALA A 104 1.38 -17.89 23.53
CA ALA A 104 1.93 -17.71 24.88
C ALA A 104 0.95 -18.10 26.01
N GLN A 105 -0.33 -18.29 25.69
CA GLN A 105 -1.39 -18.71 26.62
C GLN A 105 -1.63 -20.24 26.58
N GLY A 106 -0.86 -20.99 25.78
CA GLY A 106 -0.96 -22.45 25.65
C GLY A 106 -2.14 -22.94 24.81
N GLN A 107 -2.70 -22.10 23.94
CA GLN A 107 -3.72 -22.48 22.98
C GLN A 107 -3.09 -22.73 21.60
N ASP A 108 -3.50 -23.82 20.96
CA ASP A 108 -3.15 -24.13 19.58
C ASP A 108 -3.85 -23.15 18.62
N VAL A 109 -3.05 -22.40 17.87
CA VAL A 109 -3.50 -21.46 16.84
C VAL A 109 -2.90 -21.81 15.49
N LEU A 110 -3.66 -21.63 14.42
CA LEU A 110 -3.17 -21.77 13.04
C LEU A 110 -2.69 -20.41 12.55
N ARG A 111 -1.44 -20.32 12.09
CA ARG A 111 -0.82 -19.10 11.59
C ARG A 111 -0.48 -19.24 10.11
N MET A 112 -0.82 -18.21 9.33
CA MET A 112 -0.40 -18.11 7.94
C MET A 112 1.10 -17.81 7.88
N ARG A 113 1.83 -18.60 7.09
CA ARG A 113 3.25 -18.38 6.81
C ARG A 113 3.46 -18.32 5.28
N PRO A 114 4.45 -17.56 4.78
CA PRO A 114 4.67 -17.42 3.34
C PRO A 114 4.95 -18.73 2.63
N SER A 115 5.77 -19.60 3.23
CA SER A 115 6.05 -20.92 2.66
C SER A 115 6.49 -21.91 3.76
N PRO A 116 6.38 -23.22 3.52
CA PRO A 116 6.93 -24.22 4.45
C PRO A 116 8.47 -24.22 4.52
N PHE A 117 9.15 -23.50 3.63
CA PHE A 117 10.62 -23.35 3.61
C PHE A 117 11.09 -22.10 4.34
N ASP A 118 10.23 -21.08 4.43
CA ASP A 118 10.51 -19.80 5.06
C ASP A 118 9.34 -19.42 5.98
N LEU A 119 9.52 -19.76 7.25
CA LEU A 119 8.53 -19.55 8.29
C LEU A 119 8.50 -18.10 8.80
N GLN A 120 9.54 -17.29 8.56
CA GLN A 120 9.65 -15.91 9.07
C GLN A 120 9.18 -15.76 10.54
N GLY A 121 9.72 -16.62 11.42
CA GLY A 121 9.25 -16.84 12.80
C GLY A 121 9.33 -15.66 13.79
N GLY A 122 9.69 -14.45 13.34
CA GLY A 122 9.82 -13.26 14.18
C GLY A 122 8.70 -12.22 14.02
N LEU A 123 7.86 -12.34 13.00
CA LEU A 123 6.77 -11.39 12.75
C LEU A 123 5.52 -11.80 13.54
N GLN A 124 4.83 -10.80 14.10
CA GLN A 124 3.52 -11.02 14.70
C GLN A 124 2.56 -11.55 13.62
N ALA A 125 1.72 -12.53 13.97
CA ALA A 125 0.65 -12.92 13.07
C ALA A 125 -0.26 -11.72 12.85
N MET A 126 -0.23 -11.19 11.64
CA MET A 126 -1.21 -10.23 11.19
C MET A 126 -2.58 -10.91 11.28
N ASN A 127 -3.39 -10.51 12.26
CA ASN A 127 -4.83 -10.75 12.19
C ASN A 127 -5.35 -9.82 11.08
N PRO A 128 -5.75 -10.34 9.90
CA PRO A 128 -6.19 -9.48 8.81
C PRO A 128 -7.44 -8.67 9.16
N LEU A 129 -8.20 -9.13 10.16
CA LEU A 129 -9.46 -8.53 10.58
C LEU A 129 -9.29 -7.30 11.48
N ASP A 130 -8.24 -7.25 12.30
CA ASP A 130 -8.02 -6.14 13.24
C ASP A 130 -7.33 -4.94 12.56
N GLN A 131 -6.49 -5.19 11.55
CA GLN A 131 -5.72 -4.13 10.89
C GLN A 131 -6.52 -3.33 9.87
N MET A 132 -7.71 -3.79 9.50
CA MET A 132 -8.54 -3.19 8.45
C MET A 132 -9.64 -2.27 8.98
N SER A 133 -9.94 -2.30 10.28
CA SER A 133 -11.05 -1.52 10.85
C SER A 133 -10.62 -0.20 11.52
N HIS A 134 -9.43 -0.14 12.12
CA HIS A 134 -8.99 1.04 12.86
C HIS A 134 -7.53 1.42 12.59
N PRO A 135 -7.25 2.71 12.29
CA PRO A 135 -5.89 3.17 12.08
C PRO A 135 -5.09 3.07 13.38
N VAL A 136 -3.87 2.55 13.28
CA VAL A 136 -2.96 2.42 14.43
C VAL A 136 -2.47 3.82 14.83
N PRO A 137 -2.56 4.21 16.12
CA PRO A 137 -2.00 5.48 16.57
C PRO A 137 -0.47 5.45 16.49
N VAL A 138 0.13 6.47 15.88
CA VAL A 138 1.59 6.67 15.85
C VAL A 138 2.09 6.99 17.25
N LEU A 139 2.98 6.13 17.76
CA LEU A 139 3.72 6.35 18.99
C LEU A 139 4.76 7.44 18.78
N ASP A 140 4.82 8.38 19.71
CA ASP A 140 5.73 9.51 19.63
C ASP A 140 6.07 10.02 21.04
N ALA A 141 7.31 9.77 21.45
CA ALA A 141 7.82 10.15 22.76
C ALA A 141 7.72 11.66 23.04
N SER A 142 7.74 12.51 22.00
CA SER A 142 7.61 13.96 22.17
C SER A 142 6.22 14.38 22.68
N ARG A 143 5.20 13.53 22.52
CA ARG A 143 3.79 13.78 22.90
C ARG A 143 3.36 13.03 24.17
N GLU A 144 4.24 12.23 24.77
CA GLU A 144 3.91 11.46 25.98
C GLU A 144 3.88 12.32 27.26
N ASN A 145 4.52 13.50 27.26
CA ASN A 145 4.67 14.33 28.46
C ASN A 145 3.77 15.57 28.44
N LYS A 146 2.48 15.38 28.77
CA LYS A 146 1.52 16.48 28.91
C LYS A 146 1.97 17.49 29.98
N PRO A 147 1.79 18.81 29.78
CA PRO A 147 1.02 19.46 28.70
C PRO A 147 1.85 19.84 27.46
N TYR A 148 3.11 19.44 27.39
CA TYR A 148 3.99 19.85 26.30
C TYR A 148 3.67 19.08 25.02
N ASN A 149 3.76 19.77 23.87
CA ASN A 149 3.50 19.21 22.54
C ASN A 149 2.09 18.64 22.32
N GLU A 150 1.12 19.05 23.14
CA GLU A 150 -0.29 18.74 22.91
C GLU A 150 -0.79 19.48 21.66
N ASN A 151 -1.35 18.75 20.70
CA ASN A 151 -1.78 19.22 19.36
C ASN A 151 -0.67 19.61 18.37
N ASN A 152 0.57 19.19 18.60
CA ASN A 152 1.63 19.30 17.59
C ASN A 152 1.61 18.13 16.59
N TYR A 153 2.24 18.33 15.43
CA TYR A 153 2.48 17.27 14.46
C TYR A 153 3.33 16.14 15.06
N ALA A 154 3.15 14.93 14.55
CA ALA A 154 4.00 13.80 14.90
C ALA A 154 5.47 14.09 14.55
N GLY A 155 6.38 13.73 15.44
CA GLY A 155 7.81 13.78 15.18
C GLY A 155 8.23 12.88 14.02
N PHE A 156 9.32 13.24 13.35
CA PHE A 156 9.91 12.40 12.31
C PHE A 156 10.52 11.13 12.92
N ASP A 157 10.12 9.96 12.42
CA ASP A 157 10.70 8.67 12.80
C ASP A 157 11.72 8.20 11.74
N PRO A 158 13.05 8.28 12.03
CA PRO A 158 14.07 7.80 11.10
C PRO A 158 14.15 6.27 11.00
N GLN A 159 13.60 5.52 11.97
CA GLN A 159 13.71 4.06 12.01
C GLN A 159 12.54 3.36 11.27
N GLY A 160 11.44 4.07 11.01
CA GLY A 160 10.33 3.57 10.21
C GLY A 160 9.55 2.44 10.90
N GLN A 161 9.14 2.64 12.14
CA GLN A 161 8.46 1.62 12.95
C GLN A 161 7.13 1.14 12.35
N TYR A 162 6.47 1.97 11.53
CA TYR A 162 5.14 1.73 10.97
C TYR A 162 5.14 1.39 9.47
N VAL A 163 6.28 1.00 8.90
CA VAL A 163 6.34 0.63 7.47
C VAL A 163 5.39 -0.55 7.20
N GLY A 164 4.42 -0.34 6.30
CA GLY A 164 3.41 -1.35 5.94
C GLY A 164 2.21 -1.45 6.88
N ILE A 165 2.08 -0.54 7.87
CA ILE A 165 0.94 -0.47 8.79
C ILE A 165 0.13 0.79 8.48
N TYR A 166 -1.20 0.66 8.42
CA TYR A 166 -2.08 1.82 8.23
C TYR A 166 -2.25 2.60 9.54
N THR A 167 -1.73 3.82 9.58
CA THR A 167 -1.72 4.66 10.78
C THR A 167 -2.77 5.76 10.75
N ASN A 168 -2.94 6.45 11.89
CA ASN A 168 -3.79 7.64 11.96
C ASN A 168 -3.27 8.79 11.08
N LEU A 169 -1.95 8.87 10.84
CA LEU A 169 -1.38 9.85 9.91
C LEU A 169 -1.77 9.54 8.46
N ASP A 170 -1.75 8.26 8.09
CA ASP A 170 -2.19 7.82 6.76
C ASP A 170 -3.67 8.08 6.54
N GLN A 171 -4.50 7.91 7.58
CA GLN A 171 -5.91 8.27 7.52
C GLN A 171 -6.11 9.77 7.24
N ILE A 172 -5.36 10.64 7.93
CA ILE A 172 -5.43 12.09 7.71
C ILE A 172 -4.97 12.42 6.28
N HIS A 173 -3.88 11.83 5.80
CA HIS A 173 -3.42 12.02 4.44
C HIS A 173 -4.46 11.56 3.40
N ASN A 174 -5.04 10.37 3.57
CA ASN A 174 -6.07 9.88 2.66
C ASN A 174 -7.35 10.71 2.69
N SER A 175 -7.64 11.39 3.80
CA SER A 175 -8.80 12.28 3.91
C SER A 175 -8.69 13.48 2.96
N THR A 176 -7.48 13.98 2.68
CA THR A 176 -7.28 15.11 1.75
C THR A 176 -7.48 14.69 0.30
N LYS A 177 -7.20 13.42 -0.01
CA LYS A 177 -7.32 12.83 -1.35
C LYS A 177 -8.77 12.52 -1.77
N GLN A 178 -9.74 12.48 -0.85
CA GLN A 178 -11.11 12.04 -1.17
C GLN A 178 -11.86 12.97 -2.13
N ASN A 179 -11.48 14.24 -2.19
CA ASN A 179 -12.10 15.20 -3.09
C ASN A 179 -11.61 14.99 -4.54
N SER A 180 -12.36 15.46 -5.53
CA SER A 180 -11.91 15.40 -6.93
C SER A 180 -10.63 16.23 -7.18
N ILE A 181 -10.48 17.30 -6.42
CA ILE A 181 -9.37 18.23 -6.45
C ILE A 181 -8.86 18.41 -5.02
N SER A 182 -7.54 18.35 -4.85
CA SER A 182 -6.89 18.59 -3.56
C SER A 182 -6.10 19.90 -3.56
N ASP A 183 -6.05 20.52 -2.39
CA ASP A 183 -5.18 21.65 -2.04
C ASP A 183 -3.89 21.21 -1.33
N ASN A 184 -3.72 19.91 -1.08
CA ASN A 184 -2.51 19.35 -0.52
C ASN A 184 -1.50 19.01 -1.64
N PRO A 185 -0.27 19.58 -1.64
CA PRO A 185 0.75 19.30 -2.64
C PRO A 185 1.26 17.86 -2.67
N MET A 186 0.99 17.08 -1.62
CA MET A 186 1.37 15.68 -1.55
C MET A 186 0.35 14.74 -2.20
N ASP A 187 -0.83 15.25 -2.58
CA ASP A 187 -1.87 14.42 -3.17
C ASP A 187 -1.71 14.31 -4.70
N PRO A 188 -1.99 13.14 -5.30
CA PRO A 188 -1.90 12.96 -6.76
C PRO A 188 -2.83 13.87 -7.57
N ASN A 189 -3.92 14.35 -6.96
CA ASN A 189 -4.93 15.23 -7.55
C ASN A 189 -4.80 16.69 -7.07
N TRP A 190 -3.59 17.11 -6.69
CA TRP A 190 -3.32 18.49 -6.32
C TRP A 190 -3.58 19.45 -7.49
N ALA A 191 -4.45 20.45 -7.30
CA ALA A 191 -4.74 21.47 -8.31
C ALA A 191 -3.69 22.58 -8.41
N GLY A 192 -2.60 22.49 -7.65
CA GLY A 192 -1.51 23.44 -7.70
C GLY A 192 -1.66 24.63 -6.75
N ILE A 193 -0.71 25.56 -6.88
CA ILE A 193 -0.51 26.66 -5.93
C ILE A 193 -1.71 27.62 -5.92
N GLY A 194 -2.31 27.91 -7.08
CA GLY A 194 -3.44 28.84 -7.18
C GLY A 194 -4.66 28.37 -6.40
N TYR A 195 -5.03 27.09 -6.52
CA TYR A 195 -6.13 26.51 -5.75
C TYR A 195 -5.80 26.46 -4.25
N THR A 196 -4.56 26.11 -3.91
CA THR A 196 -4.09 26.11 -2.51
C THR A 196 -4.23 27.51 -1.89
N GLN A 197 -3.85 28.56 -2.62
CA GLN A 197 -4.00 29.95 -2.15
C GLN A 197 -5.47 30.34 -1.98
N GLN A 198 -6.36 29.94 -2.89
CA GLN A 198 -7.80 30.18 -2.75
C GLN A 198 -8.38 29.50 -1.49
N MET A 199 -7.90 28.30 -1.14
CA MET A 199 -8.32 27.61 0.08
C MET A 199 -7.76 28.26 1.35
N ILE A 200 -6.57 28.87 1.27
CA ILE A 200 -6.02 29.71 2.35
C ILE A 200 -6.89 30.96 2.53
N ASP A 201 -7.19 31.65 1.42
CA ASP A 201 -7.96 32.90 1.43
C ASP A 201 -9.42 32.67 1.86
N SER A 202 -9.99 31.48 1.61
CA SER A 202 -11.32 31.08 2.10
C SER A 202 -11.36 30.82 3.61
N GLY A 203 -10.21 30.75 4.27
CA GLY A 203 -10.10 30.55 5.71
C GLY A 203 -10.05 29.08 6.14
N LYS A 204 -9.96 28.10 5.23
CA LYS A 204 -9.81 26.68 5.58
C LYS A 204 -8.63 26.42 6.53
N TYR A 205 -7.59 27.24 6.44
CA TYR A 205 -6.36 27.14 7.24
C TYR A 205 -6.17 28.28 8.25
N ALA A 206 -7.26 28.97 8.65
CA ALA A 206 -7.17 30.13 9.54
C ALA A 206 -6.46 29.82 10.87
N ASP A 207 -6.70 28.65 11.45
CA ASP A 207 -6.09 28.22 12.71
C ASP A 207 -4.57 27.95 12.59
N ASN A 208 -4.09 27.71 11.37
CA ASN A 208 -2.68 27.43 11.07
C ASN A 208 -1.95 28.64 10.47
N ASN A 209 -2.54 29.83 10.54
CA ASN A 209 -1.94 31.04 10.00
C ASN A 209 -0.74 31.49 10.85
N ILE A 210 0.47 31.30 10.31
CA ILE A 210 1.70 31.73 10.98
C ILE A 210 1.92 33.21 10.66
N THR A 211 1.70 34.06 11.67
CA THR A 211 2.14 35.46 11.56
C THR A 211 3.65 35.53 11.74
N ARG A 212 4.30 36.45 11.02
CA ARG A 212 5.72 36.70 11.24
C ARG A 212 5.92 37.11 12.70
N PRO A 213 6.84 36.47 13.44
CA PRO A 213 7.16 36.93 14.79
C PRO A 213 7.60 38.39 14.69
N VAL A 214 7.02 39.25 15.53
CA VAL A 214 7.39 40.66 15.59
C VAL A 214 8.73 40.78 16.31
N VAL A 215 9.81 40.41 15.63
CA VAL A 215 11.17 40.55 16.17
C VAL A 215 11.50 42.04 16.18
N GLY A 216 11.64 42.63 17.37
CA GLY A 216 12.05 44.02 17.55
C GLY A 216 11.01 44.97 18.19
N LYS A 217 9.80 44.49 18.52
CA LYS A 217 8.90 45.22 19.43
C LYS A 217 8.98 44.65 20.83
N SER A 218 10.16 44.74 21.45
CA SER A 218 10.13 44.77 22.91
C SER A 218 9.41 46.06 23.31
N ALA A 219 8.52 46.00 24.31
CA ALA A 219 7.92 47.21 24.83
C ALA A 219 9.05 48.16 25.24
N ASN A 220 9.12 49.34 24.61
CA ASN A 220 10.15 50.39 24.76
C ASN A 220 11.43 50.31 23.91
N THR A 221 11.53 49.47 22.86
CA THR A 221 12.62 49.59 21.87
C THR A 221 12.15 50.20 20.56
N ALA A 222 12.74 51.34 20.17
CA ALA A 222 12.59 51.94 18.86
C ALA A 222 13.81 51.60 17.98
N PHE A 223 13.58 51.06 16.79
CA PHE A 223 14.61 50.80 15.80
C PHE A 223 14.86 52.07 14.98
N TYR A 224 16.06 52.64 15.09
CA TYR A 224 16.48 53.83 14.34
C TYR A 224 17.48 53.42 13.24
N PRO A 225 17.05 53.27 11.98
CA PRO A 225 17.89 52.79 10.88
C PRO A 225 19.03 53.74 10.48
N GLY A 226 19.03 54.98 11.00
CA GLY A 226 20.10 55.96 10.79
C GLY A 226 21.25 55.90 11.80
N LEU A 227 21.15 55.05 12.84
CA LEU A 227 22.25 54.85 13.78
C LEU A 227 23.22 53.80 13.21
N PRO A 228 24.53 54.07 13.17
CA PRO A 228 25.50 53.07 12.74
C PRO A 228 25.48 51.90 13.73
N ALA A 229 25.10 50.72 13.25
CA ALA A 229 25.24 49.49 14.01
C ALA A 229 26.74 49.17 14.16
N PRO A 230 27.22 48.75 15.35
CA PRO A 230 28.62 48.36 15.56
C PRO A 230 29.02 47.12 14.74
N THR A 231 28.04 46.40 14.20
CA THR A 231 28.22 45.21 13.37
C THR A 231 27.53 45.42 12.03
N LYS A 232 28.24 45.12 10.93
CA LYS A 232 27.65 45.09 9.59
C LYS A 232 26.52 44.06 9.59
N GLY A 233 25.34 44.45 9.11
CA GLY A 233 24.22 43.52 8.96
C GLY A 233 24.57 42.36 8.01
N PRO A 234 23.83 41.24 8.09
CA PRO A 234 24.01 40.14 7.15
C PRO A 234 23.86 40.67 5.71
N ILE A 235 24.79 40.27 4.84
CA ILE A 235 24.77 40.61 3.42
C ILE A 235 24.31 39.35 2.70
N ASP A 236 23.20 39.42 1.97
CA ASP A 236 22.81 38.34 1.08
C ASP A 236 23.85 38.23 -0.04
N ILE A 237 24.44 37.04 -0.18
CA ILE A 237 25.34 36.72 -1.28
C ILE A 237 24.45 36.17 -2.39
N LEU A 238 24.17 37.02 -3.40
CA LEU A 238 23.52 36.61 -4.64
C LEU A 238 24.49 35.87 -5.56
#